data_AF-A0A8W8LA46-F1
#
_entry.id   AF-A0A8W8LA46-F1
#
_cell.length_a   1.000
_cell.length_b   1.000
_cell.length_c   1.000
_cell.angle_alpha   90.00
_cell.angle_beta   90.00
_cell.angle_gamma   90.00
#
_symmetry.space_group_name_H-M   'P 1'
#
loop_
_entity.id
_entity.type
_entity.pdbx_description
1 polymer ?
#
loop_
_entity_poly.entity_id
_entity_poly.type
_entity_poly.pdbx_seq_one_letter_code
_entity_poly.pdbx_strand_id
1 'polypeptide(L)'
;MAASTFKSHNKSVIRRAKAGDLLEFDRGLYSHWAVYVGNEEVVHLAGVDNDGLNASVKPNHVFTMCGKTFDKATVKKESVWNVMLDSKVEINNDKDRKLKPTKF
;
A
#
# COMPACT_ATOMS: atom_id res chain seq x y z
N MET A 1 -23.05 -0.95 -0.42
CA MET A 1 -21.90 -0.63 0.46
C MET A 1 -21.56 -1.89 1.25
N ALA A 2 -20.67 -2.75 0.73
CA ALA A 2 -20.14 -3.85 1.52
C ALA A 2 -19.25 -3.23 2.61
N ALA A 3 -19.51 -3.53 3.87
CA ALA A 3 -18.55 -3.19 4.91
C ALA A 3 -17.29 -4.02 4.63
N SER A 4 -16.16 -3.36 4.35
CA SER A 4 -14.85 -4.01 4.25
C SER A 4 -14.69 -5.00 5.41
N THR A 5 -14.51 -6.28 5.09
CA THR A 5 -14.37 -7.38 6.05
C THR A 5 -13.31 -7.09 7.11
N PHE A 6 -12.33 -6.25 6.77
CA PHE A 6 -11.19 -5.91 7.61
C PHE A 6 -11.25 -4.52 8.23
N LYS A 7 -12.35 -3.77 8.10
CA LYS A 7 -12.41 -2.34 8.51
C LYS A 7 -12.00 -2.12 9.98
N SER A 8 -12.49 -2.96 10.89
CA SER A 8 -12.11 -2.93 12.32
C SER A 8 -10.62 -3.21 12.55
N HIS A 9 -10.13 -4.28 11.92
CA HIS A 9 -8.72 -4.70 11.98
C HIS A 9 -7.81 -3.61 11.44
N ASN A 10 -8.07 -3.14 10.22
CA ASN A 10 -7.29 -2.12 9.55
C ASN A 10 -7.24 -0.84 10.39
N LYS A 11 -8.37 -0.38 10.94
CA LYS A 11 -8.38 0.78 11.84
C LYS A 11 -7.48 0.59 13.07
N SER A 12 -7.47 -0.60 13.65
CA SER A 12 -6.59 -0.92 14.78
C SER A 12 -5.11 -0.89 14.40
N VAL A 13 -4.77 -1.44 13.23
CA VAL A 13 -3.40 -1.46 12.70
C VAL A 13 -2.90 -0.03 12.43
N ILE A 14 -3.69 0.77 11.71
CA ILE A 14 -3.33 2.16 11.37
C ILE A 14 -3.19 3.04 12.61
N ARG A 15 -4.04 2.84 13.63
CA ARG A 15 -3.89 3.55 14.91
C ARG A 15 -2.57 3.23 15.64
N ARG A 16 -2.02 2.04 15.42
CA ARG A 16 -0.75 1.60 16.04
C ARG A 16 0.47 1.96 15.19
N ALA A 17 0.29 2.27 13.91
CA ALA A 17 1.36 2.62 12.99
C ALA A 17 2.07 3.90 13.41
N LYS A 18 3.39 3.88 13.27
CA LYS A 18 4.29 5.02 13.51
C LYS A 18 4.92 5.45 12.21
N ALA A 19 5.24 6.74 12.10
CA ALA A 19 5.95 7.24 10.93
C ALA A 19 7.22 6.42 10.68
N GLY A 20 7.39 5.93 9.45
CA GLY A 20 8.45 5.02 9.05
C GLY A 20 8.04 3.54 9.00
N ASP A 21 6.91 3.14 9.58
CA ASP A 21 6.43 1.75 9.51
C ASP A 21 6.09 1.38 8.06
N LEU A 22 6.49 0.17 7.67
CA LEU A 22 6.17 -0.41 6.37
C LEU A 22 4.83 -1.13 6.48
N LEU A 23 3.87 -0.69 5.68
CA LEU A 23 2.54 -1.27 5.59
C LEU A 23 2.46 -2.23 4.39
N GLU A 24 2.00 -3.44 4.67
CA GLU A 24 1.69 -4.47 3.69
C GLU A 24 0.18 -4.53 3.49
N PHE A 25 -0.26 -4.46 2.23
CA PHE A 25 -1.66 -4.64 1.84
C PHE A 25 -1.80 -5.95 1.07
N ASP A 26 -2.51 -6.90 1.66
CA ASP A 26 -2.77 -8.19 1.04
C ASP A 26 -3.88 -8.05 -0.03
N ARG A 27 -3.50 -8.20 -1.30
CA ARG A 27 -4.40 -8.17 -2.47
C ARG A 27 -4.76 -9.58 -2.94
N GLY A 28 -4.44 -10.62 -2.15
CA GLY A 28 -4.65 -12.03 -2.47
C GLY A 28 -3.58 -12.61 -3.40
N LEU A 29 -3.38 -12.01 -4.58
CA LEU A 29 -2.41 -12.50 -5.57
C LEU A 29 -1.03 -11.83 -5.47
N TYR A 30 -0.95 -10.68 -4.79
CA TYR A 30 0.29 -9.97 -4.51
C TYR A 30 0.14 -9.11 -3.25
N SER A 31 1.27 -8.68 -2.70
CA SER A 31 1.30 -7.68 -1.62
C SER A 31 1.66 -6.32 -2.19
N HIS A 32 0.79 -5.33 -1.96
CA HIS A 32 1.12 -3.93 -2.19
C HIS A 32 1.81 -3.34 -0.96
N TRP A 33 2.67 -2.36 -1.14
CA TRP A 33 3.53 -1.84 -0.07
C TRP A 33 3.51 -0.31 -0.03
N ALA A 34 3.48 0.23 1.19
CA ALA A 34 3.60 1.66 1.42
C ALA A 34 4.34 1.97 2.72
N VAL A 35 4.99 3.13 2.79
CA VAL A 35 5.59 3.64 4.02
C VAL A 35 4.61 4.60 4.69
N TYR A 36 4.29 4.36 5.95
CA TYR A 36 3.44 5.24 6.74
C TYR A 36 4.18 6.52 7.12
N VAL A 37 3.59 7.68 6.85
CA VAL A 37 4.22 8.99 7.13
C VAL A 37 3.51 9.80 8.21
N GLY A 38 2.50 9.20 8.87
CA GLY A 38 1.68 9.86 9.89
C GLY A 38 0.36 10.38 9.34
N ASN A 39 -0.53 10.83 10.22
CA ASN A 39 -1.83 11.44 9.88
C ASN A 39 -2.69 10.62 8.91
N GLU A 40 -2.66 9.29 9.02
CA GLU A 40 -3.40 8.38 8.13
C GLU A 40 -2.96 8.50 6.65
N GLU A 41 -1.75 8.99 6.40
CA GLU A 41 -1.14 9.13 5.08
C GLU A 41 0.02 8.16 4.89
N VAL A 42 0.23 7.76 3.63
CA VAL A 42 1.33 6.89 3.20
C VAL A 42 2.00 7.43 1.95
N VAL A 43 3.26 7.03 1.77
CA VAL A 43 3.99 7.17 0.51
C VAL A 43 4.13 5.78 -0.11
N HIS A 44 3.72 5.63 -1.37
CA HIS A 44 3.86 4.37 -2.10
C HIS A 44 4.20 4.59 -3.56
N LEU A 45 4.63 3.51 -4.21
CA LEU A 45 4.79 3.47 -5.65
C LEU A 45 3.43 3.15 -6.29
N ALA A 46 2.99 3.98 -7.23
CA ALA A 46 1.71 3.88 -7.90
C ALA A 46 1.88 3.92 -9.42
N GLY A 47 0.95 3.31 -10.15
CA GLY A 47 0.85 3.46 -11.59
C GLY A 47 0.44 4.89 -12.00
N VAL A 48 0.87 5.34 -13.18
CA VAL A 48 0.41 6.63 -13.77
C VAL A 48 -1.11 6.62 -13.98
N ASP A 49 -1.62 5.49 -14.49
CA ASP A 49 -3.05 5.21 -14.62
C ASP A 49 -3.45 4.29 -13.47
N ASN A 50 -4.16 4.86 -12.49
CA ASN A 50 -4.78 4.25 -11.31
C ASN A 50 -4.67 2.72 -11.21
N ASP A 51 -4.11 2.28 -10.10
CA ASP A 51 -3.68 0.94 -9.69
C ASP A 51 -4.82 -0.09 -9.48
N GLY A 52 -5.72 -0.17 -10.46
CA GLY A 52 -6.30 -1.46 -10.82
C GLY A 52 -7.78 -1.70 -10.58
N LEU A 53 -8.60 -0.70 -10.23
CA LEU A 53 -10.04 -0.95 -10.04
C LEU A 53 -11.02 -0.04 -10.81
N ASN A 54 -10.59 1.14 -11.27
CA ASN A 54 -11.50 2.08 -11.99
C ASN A 54 -10.89 2.67 -13.28
N ALA A 55 -9.70 2.22 -13.68
CA ALA A 55 -9.23 2.41 -15.05
C ALA A 55 -9.85 1.30 -15.90
N SER A 56 -10.28 1.60 -17.13
CA SER A 56 -10.81 0.61 -18.08
C SER A 56 -9.85 -0.59 -18.16
N VAL A 57 -10.15 -1.67 -17.44
CA VAL A 57 -9.20 -2.75 -17.17
C VAL A 57 -8.99 -3.52 -18.45
N LYS A 58 -7.91 -3.23 -19.18
CA LYS A 58 -7.39 -4.18 -20.17
C LYS A 58 -6.77 -5.34 -19.38
N PRO A 59 -7.19 -6.60 -19.61
CA PRO A 59 -6.75 -7.76 -18.81
C PRO A 59 -5.23 -8.00 -18.81
N ASN A 60 -4.48 -7.35 -19.69
CA ASN A 60 -3.01 -7.35 -19.69
C ASN A 60 -2.37 -6.41 -18.63
N HIS A 61 -3.15 -5.63 -17.87
CA HIS A 61 -2.63 -4.64 -16.90
C HIS A 61 -2.89 -4.97 -15.43
N VAL A 62 -3.53 -6.11 -15.15
CA VAL A 62 -3.89 -6.58 -13.81
C VAL A 62 -2.66 -6.80 -12.90
N PHE A 63 -1.47 -6.91 -13.51
CA PHE A 63 -0.18 -6.99 -12.84
C PHE A 63 0.80 -6.01 -13.47
N THR A 64 0.52 -4.71 -13.42
CA THR A 64 1.58 -3.75 -13.79
C THR A 64 2.57 -3.68 -12.63
N MET A 65 3.45 -4.68 -12.57
CA MET A 65 4.74 -4.53 -11.93
C MET A 65 5.31 -3.21 -12.41
N CYS A 66 5.49 -2.29 -11.48
CA CYS A 66 6.17 -1.01 -11.63
C CYS A 66 7.68 -1.21 -11.88
N GLY A 67 8.04 -2.24 -12.66
CA GLY A 67 9.40 -2.58 -13.07
C GLY A 67 9.72 -1.95 -14.43
N LYS A 68 11.03 -1.89 -14.72
CA LYS A 68 11.73 -1.29 -15.87
C LYS A 68 11.11 -1.36 -17.27
N THR A 69 10.03 -2.10 -17.49
CA THR A 69 9.43 -2.33 -18.81
C THR A 69 8.53 -1.20 -19.30
N PHE A 70 8.11 -0.23 -18.46
CA PHE A 70 7.07 0.72 -18.89
C PHE A 70 7.15 2.19 -18.42
N ASP A 71 8.22 2.72 -17.79
CA ASP A 71 8.29 4.14 -17.36
C ASP A 71 7.00 4.67 -16.70
N LYS A 72 6.32 3.81 -15.93
CA LYS A 72 4.93 4.01 -15.48
C LYS A 72 4.74 4.05 -13.97
N ALA A 73 5.83 4.16 -13.23
CA ALA A 73 5.82 4.16 -11.78
C ALA A 73 6.05 5.58 -11.25
N THR A 74 5.14 6.06 -10.42
CA THR A 74 5.22 7.37 -9.77
C THR A 74 5.14 7.19 -8.27
N VAL A 75 5.89 8.00 -7.52
CA VAL A 75 5.78 8.03 -6.07
C VAL A 75 4.61 8.96 -5.72
N LYS A 76 3.62 8.44 -5.01
CA LYS A 76 2.46 9.21 -4.56
C LYS A 76 2.38 9.24 -3.04
N LYS A 77 1.89 10.36 -2.51
CA LYS A 77 1.51 10.52 -1.11
C LYS A 77 -0.01 10.57 -1.06
N GLU A 78 -0.64 9.60 -0.41
CA GLU A 78 -2.09 9.45 -0.40
C GLU A 78 -2.61 8.98 0.97
N SER A 79 -3.92 9.12 1.18
CA SER A 79 -4.56 8.56 2.37
C SER A 79 -4.50 7.04 2.33
N VAL A 80 -4.12 6.43 3.46
CA VAL A 80 -4.14 4.99 3.69
C VAL A 80 -5.47 4.36 3.29
N TRP A 81 -6.59 5.05 3.54
CA TRP A 81 -7.91 4.53 3.28
C TRP A 81 -8.20 4.38 1.77
N ASN A 82 -7.64 5.26 0.95
CA ASN A 82 -7.72 5.16 -0.51
C ASN A 82 -6.84 4.03 -1.03
N VAL A 83 -5.64 3.87 -0.44
CA VAL A 83 -4.71 2.81 -0.81
C VAL A 83 -5.23 1.44 -0.34
N MET A 84 -5.85 1.31 0.83
CA MET A 84 -6.23 0.00 1.35
C MET A 84 -7.37 -0.64 0.55
N LEU A 85 -8.33 0.14 0.04
CA LEU A 85 -9.56 -0.39 -0.57
C LEU A 85 -10.20 -1.49 0.33
N ASP A 86 -10.34 -2.71 -0.17
CA ASP A 86 -10.86 -3.87 0.55
C ASP A 86 -9.76 -4.82 1.09
N SER A 87 -8.48 -4.45 0.97
CA SER A 87 -7.36 -5.28 1.43
C SER A 87 -7.17 -5.27 2.93
N LYS A 88 -6.67 -6.40 3.44
CA LYS A 88 -6.18 -6.50 4.82
C LYS A 88 -4.82 -5.80 4.92
N VAL A 89 -4.64 -4.94 5.93
CA VAL A 89 -3.36 -4.26 6.19
C VAL A 89 -2.64 -4.86 7.39
N GLU A 90 -1.32 -4.98 7.28
CA GLU A 90 -0.43 -5.36 8.39
C GLU A 90 0.78 -4.42 8.42
N ILE A 91 1.33 -4.20 9.62
CA ILE A 91 2.65 -3.55 9.77
C ILE A 91 3.70 -4.64 9.65
N ASN A 92 4.56 -4.55 8.63
CA ASN A 92 5.57 -5.57 8.36
C ASN A 92 6.96 -4.92 8.18
N ASN A 93 7.66 -4.78 9.32
CA ASN A 93 9.05 -4.32 9.38
C ASN A 93 10.04 -5.50 9.50
N ASP A 94 9.83 -6.65 8.83
CA ASP A 94 10.66 -7.86 9.01
C ASP A 94 12.17 -7.63 8.81
N LYS A 95 12.51 -6.65 7.96
CA LYS A 95 13.91 -6.30 7.67
C LYS A 95 14.62 -5.57 8.82
N ASP A 96 13.89 -5.05 9.81
CA ASP A 96 14.48 -4.34 10.96
C ASP A 96 15.41 -5.22 11.80
N ARG A 97 15.18 -6.54 11.78
CA ARG A 97 16.06 -7.50 12.45
C ARG A 97 17.47 -7.54 11.84
N LYS A 98 17.58 -7.25 10.53
CA LYS A 98 18.85 -7.29 9.78
C LYS A 98 19.44 -5.90 9.57
N LEU A 99 18.59 -4.90 9.38
CA LEU A 99 18.98 -3.54 9.03
C LEU A 99 18.24 -2.58 9.96
N LYS A 100 18.99 -1.83 10.78
CA LYS A 100 18.36 -0.84 11.65
C LYS A 100 17.77 0.29 10.79
N PRO A 101 16.53 0.74 11.06
CA PRO A 101 15.95 1.87 10.35
C PRO A 101 16.75 3.15 10.62
N THR A 102 16.85 4.00 9.59
CA THR A 102 17.51 5.30 9.68
C THR A 102 16.72 6.19 10.64
N LYS A 103 17.40 6.77 11.62
CA LYS A 103 16.82 7.80 12.51
C LYS A 103 17.08 9.17 11.88
N PHE A 104 16.03 9.96 11.70
CA PHE A 104 16.11 11.37 11.30
C PHE A 104 15.79 12.26 12.49
#